data_AF-A0A0F8ZA94-F1
#
_entry.id   AF-A0A0F8ZA94-F1
#
_cell.length_a   1.000
_cell.length_b   1.000
_cell.length_c   1.000
_cell.angle_alpha   90.00
_cell.angle_beta   90.00
_cell.angle_gamma   90.00
#
_symmetry.space_group_name_H-M   'P 1'
#
loop_
_entity.id
_entity.type
_entity.pdbx_description
1 polymer ?
#
loop_
_entity_poly.entity_id
_entity_poly.type
_entity_poly.pdbx_seq_one_letter_code
_entity_poly.pdbx_strand_id
1 'polypeptide(L)' 'FNYKAKIILLGATAENQYSDWKVIHKEEGPWNGEPLPDLSRWREEGILSIYMQKDSSKSGEPTDLYVVDFSISPNEMNND' A
#
# COMPACT_ATOMS: atom_id res chain seq x y z
N PHE A 1 17.81 2.37 -14.62
CA PHE A 1 16.34 2.22 -14.70
C PHE A 1 15.74 3.03 -13.57
N ASN A 2 14.88 4.01 -13.89
CA ASN A 2 14.35 4.98 -12.93
C ASN A 2 12.86 4.67 -12.72
N TYR A 3 12.56 3.48 -12.21
CA TYR A 3 11.19 3.06 -11.93
C TYR A 3 10.85 3.45 -10.49
N LYS A 4 10.10 4.53 -10.33
CA LYS A 4 9.48 4.86 -9.05
C LYS A 4 8.45 3.80 -8.72
N ALA A 5 8.58 3.18 -7.55
CA ALA A 5 7.60 2.22 -7.08
C ALA A 5 6.26 2.92 -6.81
N LYS A 6 5.17 2.24 -7.15
CA LYS A 6 3.81 2.67 -6.84
C LYS A 6 3.17 1.63 -5.93
N ILE A 7 2.37 2.06 -4.97
CA ILE A 7 1.56 1.14 -4.18
C ILE A 7 0.15 1.19 -4.75
N ILE A 8 -0.35 0.04 -5.19
CA ILE A 8 -1.73 -0.11 -5.67
C ILE A 8 -2.41 -1.08 -4.71
N LEU A 9 -3.42 -0.60 -4.00
CA LEU A 9 -4.23 -1.44 -3.14
C LEU A 9 -5.43 -1.95 -3.93
N LEU A 10 -5.59 -3.27 -3.96
CA LEU A 10 -6.78 -3.91 -4.49
C LEU A 10 -7.55 -4.57 -3.34
N GLY A 11 -8.87 -4.41 -3.37
CA GLY A 11 -9.80 -5.05 -2.45
C GLY A 11 -10.78 -5.93 -3.20
N ALA A 12 -11.29 -6.95 -2.54
CA ALA A 12 -12.37 -7.82 -3.00
C ALA A 12 -13.23 -8.22 -1.80
N THR A 13 -14.49 -8.57 -2.03
CA THR A 13 -15.44 -8.86 -0.96
C THR A 13 -15.58 -10.36 -0.73
N ALA A 14 -15.80 -10.74 0.54
CA ALA A 14 -16.12 -12.12 0.88
C ALA A 14 -17.51 -12.52 0.36
N GLU A 15 -18.45 -11.57 0.25
CA GLU A 15 -19.80 -11.78 -0.29
C GLU A 15 -19.74 -12.31 -1.74
N ASN A 16 -18.86 -11.75 -2.56
CA ASN A 16 -18.68 -12.18 -3.95
C ASN A 16 -17.54 -13.20 -4.12
N GLN A 17 -17.21 -13.95 -3.05
CA GLN A 17 -16.17 -14.99 -3.04
C GLN A 17 -14.81 -14.51 -3.56
N TYR A 18 -14.47 -13.25 -3.30
CA TYR A 18 -13.23 -12.61 -3.76
C TYR A 18 -13.07 -12.59 -5.29
N SER A 19 -14.16 -12.50 -6.05
CA SER A 19 -14.16 -12.43 -7.51
C SER A 19 -14.31 -11.01 -8.08
N ASP A 20 -14.51 -10.02 -7.21
CA ASP A 20 -14.84 -8.62 -7.51
C ASP A 20 -13.68 -7.66 -7.18
N TRP A 21 -12.47 -8.05 -7.59
CA TRP A 21 -11.28 -7.24 -7.34
C TRP A 21 -11.39 -5.85 -7.98
N LYS A 22 -11.20 -4.82 -7.18
CA LYS A 22 -11.09 -3.43 -7.65
C LYS A 22 -9.95 -2.69 -7.00
N VAL A 23 -9.43 -1.68 -7.71
CA VAL A 23 -8.44 -0.77 -7.15
C VAL A 23 -9.15 0.16 -6.18
N ILE A 24 -8.81 0.06 -4.90
CA ILE A 24 -9.39 0.89 -3.82
C ILE A 24 -8.51 2.09 -3.47
N HIS A 25 -7.19 2.01 -3.74
CA HIS A 25 -6.28 3.13 -3.56
C HIS A 25 -5.09 3.05 -4.53
N LYS A 26 -4.57 4.22 -4.89
CA LYS A 26 -3.30 4.36 -5.61
C LYS A 26 -2.45 5.37 -4.87
N GLU A 27 -1.36 4.90 -4.28
CA GLU A 27 -0.37 5.78 -3.66
C GLU A 27 0.75 6.06 -4.67
N GLU A 28 0.79 7.30 -5.13
CA GLU A 28 1.90 7.81 -5.93
C GLU A 28 2.90 8.49 -5.00
N GLY A 29 4.06 7.87 -4.81
CA GLY A 29 5.14 8.45 -4.00
C GLY A 29 6.50 8.28 -4.66
N PRO A 30 7.52 9.02 -4.19
CA PRO A 30 8.90 8.77 -4.56
C PRO A 30 9.39 7.54 -3.79
N TRP A 31 8.79 6.38 -4.04
CA TRP A 31 9.13 5.15 -3.37
C TRP A 31 10.18 4.38 -4.15
N ASN A 32 11.07 3.72 -3.41
CA ASN A 32 12.04 2.77 -3.93
C ASN A 32 11.87 1.42 -3.22
N GLY A 33 12.17 0.34 -3.96
CA GLY A 33 12.05 -1.03 -3.46
C GLY A 33 10.64 -1.60 -3.48
N GLU A 34 10.47 -2.71 -2.78
CA GLU A 34 9.22 -3.45 -2.66
C GLU A 34 8.44 -3.03 -1.41
N PRO A 35 7.10 -2.93 -1.48
CA PRO A 35 6.28 -2.67 -0.30
C PRO A 35 6.31 -3.84 0.69
N LEU A 36 6.56 -3.53 1.97
CA LEU A 36 6.58 -4.52 3.04
C LEU A 36 5.41 -4.27 4.02
N PRO A 37 4.30 -5.04 3.93
CA PRO A 37 3.14 -4.84 4.78
C PRO A 37 3.34 -5.42 6.20
N ASP A 38 2.84 -4.69 7.21
CA ASP A 38 2.72 -5.18 8.57
C ASP A 38 1.42 -5.98 8.74
N LEU A 39 1.54 -7.30 8.62
CA LEU A 39 0.39 -8.20 8.71
C LEU A 39 -0.14 -8.35 10.14
N SER A 40 0.67 -8.08 11.17
CA SER A 40 0.23 -8.15 12.56
C SER A 40 -0.69 -6.98 12.87
N ARG A 41 -0.27 -5.76 12.50
CA ARG A 41 -1.07 -4.55 12.69
C ARG A 41 -2.38 -4.58 11.90
N TRP A 42 -2.36 -5.15 10.70
CA TRP A 42 -3.59 -5.40 9.94
C TRP A 42 -4.58 -6.30 10.71
N ARG A 43 -4.11 -7.42 11.28
CA ARG A 43 -4.97 -8.38 11.96
C ARG A 43 -5.48 -7.88 13.32
N GLU A 44 -4.64 -7.15 14.05
CA GLU A 44 -4.90 -6.75 15.42
C GLU A 44 -5.61 -5.39 15.52
N GLU A 45 -5.26 -4.45 14.63
CA GLU A 45 -5.77 -3.07 14.65
C GLU A 45 -6.67 -2.73 13.46
N GLY A 46 -6.71 -3.56 12.42
CA GLY A 46 -7.44 -3.26 11.18
C GLY A 46 -6.80 -2.15 10.34
N ILE A 47 -5.53 -1.83 10.58
CA ILE A 47 -4.76 -0.81 9.86
C ILE A 47 -3.76 -1.49 8.95
N LEU A 48 -3.82 -1.23 7.65
CA LEU A 48 -2.81 -1.72 6.71
C LEU A 48 -1.64 -0.74 6.71
N SER A 49 -0.57 -1.11 7.40
CA SER A 49 0.68 -0.34 7.40
C SER A 49 1.67 -0.93 6.41
N ILE A 50 2.32 -0.08 5.62
CA ILE A 50 3.33 -0.50 4.65
C ILE A 50 4.63 0.25 4.92
N TYR A 51 5.71 -0.50 5.12
CA TYR A 51 7.04 0.06 5.23
C TYR A 51 7.61 0.36 3.83
N MET A 52 8.02 1.60 3.62
CA MET A 52 8.53 2.09 2.34
C MET A 52 9.81 2.90 2.53
N GLN A 53 10.75 2.73 1.60
CA GLN A 53 11.92 3.58 1.50
C GLN A 53 11.71 4.68 0.46
N LYS A 54 12.14 5.90 0.78
CA LYS A 54 12.13 6.99 -0.18
C LYS A 54 13.21 6.77 -1.24
N ASP A 55 12.89 7.14 -2.47
CA ASP A 55 13.80 7.14 -3.60
C ASP A 55 14.96 8.12 -3.35
N SER A 56 16.16 7.73 -3.80
CA SER A 56 17.36 8.52 -3.57
C SER A 56 17.63 9.45 -4.73
N SER A 57 18.16 10.64 -4.44
CA SER A 57 18.56 11.56 -5.51
C SER A 57 19.86 11.11 -6.18
N LYS A 58 20.71 10.37 -5.44
CA LYS A 58 21.94 9.74 -5.95
C LYS A 58 22.13 8.33 -5.38
N SER A 59 22.85 7.50 -6.13
CA SER A 59 23.22 6.15 -5.71
C SER A 59 24.09 6.18 -4.45
N GLY A 60 23.77 5.35 -3.46
CA GLY A 60 24.51 5.23 -2.20
C GLY A 60 24.19 6.29 -1.16
N GLU A 61 23.30 7.24 -1.45
CA GLU A 61 22.79 8.16 -0.43
C GLU A 61 21.79 7.43 0.48
N PRO A 62 21.90 7.61 1.82
CA PRO A 62 20.85 7.13 2.72
C PRO A 62 19.55 7.90 2.45
N THR A 63 18.42 7.24 2.63
CA THR A 63 17.11 7.85 2.48
C THR A 63 16.19 7.49 3.64
N ASP A 64 15.21 8.36 3.87
CA ASP A 64 14.23 8.18 4.93
C ASP A 64 13.36 6.94 4.67
N LEU A 65 12.98 6.31 5.78
CA LEU A 65 12.08 5.18 5.83
C LEU A 65 10.76 5.64 6.43
N TYR A 66 9.66 5.25 5.81
CA TYR A 66 8.32 5.65 6.18
C TYR A 66 7.46 4.42 6.46
N VAL A 67 6.52 4.59 7.38
CA VAL A 67 5.36 3.71 7.51
C VAL A 67 4.18 4.46 6.92
N VAL A 68 3.56 3.90 5.88
CA VAL A 68 2.38 4.45 5.22
C VAL A 68 1.17 3.66 5.73
N ASP A 69 0.28 4.34 6.44
CA ASP A 69 -0.91 3.75 7.04
C ASP A 69 -2.14 3.97 6.14
N PHE A 70 -2.87 2.88 5.89
CA PHE A 70 -4.14 2.89 5.18
C PHE A 70 -5.25 2.37 6.10
N SER A 71 -6.24 3.22 6.35
CA SER A 71 -7.49 2.84 7.01
C SER A 71 -8.48 2.42 5.94
N ILE A 72 -8.79 1.13 5.83
CA ILE A 72 -9.71 0.62 4.81
C ILE A 72 -11.12 0.59 5.41
N SER A 73 -12.04 1.37 4.85
CA SER A 73 -13.44 1.35 5.28
C SER A 73 -14.29 0.44 4.39
N PRO A 74 -15.28 -0.30 4.95
CA PRO A 74 -16.17 -1.15 4.15
C PRO A 74 -16.94 -0.39 3.06
N ASN A 75 -17.23 0.90 3.27
CA ASN A 75 -17.98 1.73 2.31
C ASN A 75 -17.19 2.06 1.05
N GLU A 76 -15.85 2.07 1.11
CA GLU A 76 -15.00 2.25 -0.08
C GLU A 76 -15.04 1.02 -1.00
N MET A 77 -15.49 -0.13 -0.51
CA MET A 77 -15.70 -1.33 -1.31
C MET A 77 -17.09 -1.40 -1.98
N ASN A 78 -18.01 -0.47 -1.71
CA ASN A 78 -19.41 -0.53 -2.18
C ASN A 78 -19.83 0.58 -3.15
N ASN A 79 -18.94 1.53 -3.48
CA ASN A 79 -19.25 2.56 -4.46
C ASN A 79 -18.97 2.02 -5.88
N ASP A 80 -20.06 1.71 -6.60
CA ASP A 80 -20.16 1.59 -8.06
C ASP A 80 -20.96 2.78 -8.60
#